data_AF-A0A397IYM9-F1
#
_entry.id   AF-A0A397IYM9-F1
#
_cell.length_a   1.000
_cell.length_b   1.000
_cell.length_c   1.000
_cell.angle_alpha   90.00
_cell.angle_beta   90.00
_cell.angle_gamma   90.00
#
_symmetry.space_group_name_H-M   'P 1'
#
loop_
_entity.id
_entity.type
_entity.pdbx_description
1 polymer ?
#
loop_
_entity_poly.entity_id
_entity_poly.type
_entity_poly.pdbx_seq_one_letter_code
_entity_poly.pdbx_strand_id
1 'polypeptide(L)'
;MCGGEYYKEEWPFIINNPIMSTSLTDLWSNRWHQVFREIWVSLAYRPLKTFIRNKFIPLLNPKFKKIGEIFDKVIPPLGVFVLSGIFHEYINWTVTYQYWIPGEQLSFFVLQGIGVIMEKLVKQSIPSLRIPNWLGWIWTLGFICLTIPSFLNVWIRAKPW
;
A
#
# COMPACT_ATOMS: atom_id res chain seq x y z
N MET A 1 -6.96 10.53 33.89
CA MET A 1 -8.43 10.48 33.70
C MET A 1 -8.66 9.91 32.30
N CYS A 2 -9.07 8.64 32.21
CA CYS A 2 -9.32 7.96 30.93
C CYS A 2 -10.82 7.66 30.87
N GLY A 3 -11.56 8.56 30.24
CA GLY A 3 -13.02 8.50 30.17
C GLY A 3 -13.54 9.65 29.32
N GLY A 4 -13.06 9.73 28.07
CA GLY A 4 -13.72 10.52 27.05
C GLY A 4 -14.81 9.66 26.42
N GLU A 5 -16.02 10.19 26.33
CA GLU A 5 -17.05 9.62 25.47
C GLU A 5 -16.55 9.72 24.03
N TYR A 6 -16.17 8.59 23.44
CA TYR A 6 -15.67 8.55 22.07
C TYR A 6 -16.84 8.83 21.12
N TYR A 7 -16.84 10.02 20.50
CA TYR A 7 -17.81 10.35 19.48
C TYR A 7 -17.49 9.55 18.22
N LYS A 8 -18.52 8.98 17.57
CA LYS A 8 -18.36 8.18 16.34
C LYS A 8 -17.65 8.95 15.22
N GLU A 9 -17.68 10.28 15.23
CA GLU A 9 -16.98 11.13 14.27
C GLU A 9 -15.47 11.23 14.49
N GLU A 10 -14.95 10.89 15.68
CA GLU A 10 -13.52 10.98 16.00
C GLU A 10 -12.70 9.82 15.41
N TRP A 11 -13.36 8.70 15.10
CA TRP A 11 -12.70 7.53 14.53
C TRP A 11 -12.92 7.47 13.01
N PRO A 12 -11.85 7.53 12.19
CA PRO A 12 -12.00 7.30 10.75
C PRO A 12 -12.57 5.89 10.53
N PHE A 13 -13.53 5.76 9.62
CA PHE A 13 -14.11 4.47 9.24
C PHE A 13 -12.97 3.48 8.92
N ILE A 14 -12.94 2.34 9.61
CA ILE A 14 -11.90 1.32 9.46
C ILE A 14 -11.78 0.88 7.99
N ILE A 15 -12.93 0.74 7.33
CA ILE A 15 -13.07 0.46 5.90
C ILE A 15 -14.20 1.37 5.37
N ASN A 16 -13.96 2.09 4.28
CA ASN A 16 -14.92 3.00 3.65
C ASN A 16 -15.19 2.59 2.20
N ASN A 17 -16.18 1.70 1.99
CA ASN A 17 -16.67 1.28 0.67
C ASN A 17 -15.55 1.04 -0.36
N PRO A 18 -14.64 0.06 -0.13
CA PRO A 18 -13.45 -0.16 -0.95
C PRO A 18 -13.80 -0.52 -2.39
N ILE A 19 -14.95 -1.18 -2.61
CA ILE A 19 -15.40 -1.55 -3.94
C ILE A 19 -15.69 -0.32 -4.80
N MET A 20 -15.97 0.85 -4.22
CA MET A 20 -16.20 2.10 -4.98
C MET A 20 -14.92 2.84 -5.36
N SER A 21 -13.73 2.28 -5.11
CA SER A 21 -12.47 2.90 -5.49
C SER A 21 -12.31 2.99 -7.01
N THR A 22 -11.94 4.16 -7.52
CA THR A 22 -11.62 4.38 -8.94
C THR A 22 -10.12 4.45 -9.22
N SER A 23 -9.28 4.23 -8.21
CA SER A 23 -7.83 4.08 -8.34
C SER A 23 -7.30 3.23 -7.18
N LEU A 24 -6.18 2.53 -7.40
CA LEU A 24 -5.47 1.80 -6.34
C LEU A 24 -5.01 2.76 -5.24
N THR A 25 -4.61 3.97 -5.61
CA THR A 25 -4.26 5.00 -4.63
C THR A 25 -5.41 5.32 -3.69
N ASP A 26 -6.63 5.50 -4.22
CA ASP A 26 -7.83 5.77 -3.42
C ASP A 26 -8.23 4.58 -2.56
N LEU A 27 -8.15 3.37 -3.11
CA LEU A 27 -8.39 2.12 -2.39
C LEU A 27 -7.51 2.03 -1.14
N TRP A 28 -6.18 2.09 -1.32
CA TRP A 28 -5.21 1.87 -0.24
C TRP A 28 -5.06 3.07 0.71
N SER A 29 -5.25 4.30 0.22
CA SER A 29 -5.01 5.49 1.03
C SER A 29 -6.24 5.91 1.83
N ASN A 30 -7.45 5.74 1.30
CA ASN A 30 -8.66 6.36 1.87
C ASN A 30 -9.75 5.35 2.27
N ARG A 31 -9.77 4.16 1.65
CA ARG A 31 -10.91 3.24 1.76
C ARG A 31 -10.61 1.94 2.48
N TRP A 32 -9.37 1.48 2.42
CA TRP A 32 -8.94 0.21 3.00
C TRP A 32 -8.21 0.42 4.33
N HIS A 33 -8.53 -0.40 5.33
CA HIS A 33 -7.83 -0.57 6.61
C HIS A 33 -7.18 0.71 7.18
N GLN A 34 -7.98 1.76 7.39
CA GLN A 34 -7.48 3.07 7.81
C GLN A 34 -6.80 3.05 9.19
N VAL A 35 -7.13 2.09 10.04
CA VAL A 35 -6.50 1.90 11.36
C VAL A 35 -4.98 1.74 11.30
N PHE A 36 -4.45 1.11 10.24
CA PHE A 36 -3.00 0.89 10.12
C PHE A 36 -2.27 2.04 9.43
N ARG A 37 -2.99 3.04 8.92
CA ARG A 37 -2.39 4.14 8.15
C ARG A 37 -1.34 4.89 8.96
N GLU A 38 -1.66 5.32 10.17
CA GLU A 38 -0.71 6.08 11.01
C GLU A 38 0.48 5.22 11.45
N ILE A 39 0.27 3.92 11.69
CA ILE A 39 1.32 2.96 12.02
C ILE A 39 2.32 2.88 10.86
N TRP A 40 1.85 2.64 9.64
CA TRP A 40 2.73 2.52 8.47
C TRP A 40 3.37 3.84 8.05
N VAL A 41 2.64 4.94 8.19
CA VAL A 41 3.20 6.27 7.92
C VAL A 41 4.36 6.56 8.88
N SER A 42 4.21 6.21 10.15
CA SER A 42 5.21 6.46 11.18
C SER A 42 6.40 5.50 11.09
N LEU A 43 6.15 4.22 10.84
CA LEU A 43 7.20 3.18 10.85
C LEU A 43 7.96 3.07 9.53
N ALA A 44 7.31 3.27 8.39
CA ALA A 44 7.93 3.09 7.07
C ALA A 44 8.03 4.40 6.29
N TYR A 45 6.90 5.08 6.05
CA TYR A 45 6.87 6.16 5.08
C TYR A 45 7.75 7.36 5.48
N ARG A 46 7.52 7.93 6.68
CA ARG A 46 8.25 9.10 7.18
C ARG A 46 9.75 8.84 7.31
N PRO A 47 10.23 7.76 7.98
CA PRO A 47 11.65 7.53 8.12
C PRO A 47 12.35 7.32 6.77
N LEU A 48 11.76 6.55 5.85
CA LEU A 48 12.32 6.36 4.50
C LEU A 48 12.38 7.67 3.73
N LYS A 49 11.32 8.48 3.77
CA LYS A 49 11.26 9.77 3.07
C LYS A 49 12.31 10.75 3.62
N THR A 50 12.42 10.86 4.94
CA THR A 50 13.42 11.71 5.59
C THR A 50 14.83 11.24 5.26
N PHE A 51 15.09 9.93 5.31
CA PHE A 51 16.39 9.36 4.94
C PHE A 51 16.76 9.68 3.49
N ILE A 52 15.82 9.50 2.56
CA ILE A 52 16.08 9.74 1.14
C ILE A 52 16.37 11.22 0.89
N ARG A 53 15.52 12.11 1.42
CA ARG A 53 15.68 13.57 1.19
C ARG A 53 16.90 14.16 1.85
N ASN A 54 17.18 13.76 3.09
CA ASN A 54 18.17 14.45 3.91
C ASN A 54 19.55 13.77 3.87
N LYS A 55 19.61 12.47 3.55
CA LYS A 55 20.87 11.74 3.47
C LYS A 55 21.16 11.28 2.04
N PHE A 56 20.26 10.55 1.40
CA PHE A 56 20.56 9.91 0.12
C PHE A 56 20.72 10.92 -1.03
N ILE A 57 19.75 11.80 -1.27
CA ILE A 57 19.79 12.75 -2.39
C ILE A 57 20.99 13.71 -2.31
N PRO A 58 21.35 14.29 -1.14
CA PRO A 58 22.53 15.14 -1.02
C PRO A 58 23.86 14.42 -1.30
N LEU A 59 23.92 13.10 -1.09
CA LEU A 59 25.10 12.29 -1.41
C LEU A 59 25.22 11.97 -2.90
N LEU A 60 24.14 12.14 -3.69
CA LEU A 60 24.18 11.90 -5.12
C LEU A 60 24.90 13.05 -5.85
N ASN A 61 25.70 12.68 -6.86
CA ASN A 61 26.25 13.65 -7.79
C ASN A 61 25.11 14.48 -8.45
N PRO A 62 25.33 15.78 -8.72
CA PRO A 62 24.30 16.65 -9.33
C PRO A 62 23.71 16.08 -10.63
N LYS A 63 24.51 15.35 -11.41
CA LYS A 63 24.07 14.66 -12.65
C LYS A 63 22.96 13.62 -12.40
N PHE A 64 22.88 13.04 -11.20
CA PHE A 64 21.91 12.02 -10.82
C PHE A 64 20.79 12.54 -9.91
N LYS A 65 20.69 13.86 -9.68
CA LYS A 65 19.65 14.43 -8.80
C LYS A 65 18.23 14.06 -9.23
N LYS A 66 17.98 13.97 -10.55
CA LYS A 66 16.68 13.54 -11.11
C LYS A 66 16.31 12.09 -10.73
N ILE A 67 17.30 11.20 -10.60
CA ILE A 67 17.08 9.82 -10.12
C ILE A 67 16.70 9.85 -8.63
N GLY A 68 17.38 10.69 -7.85
CA GLY A 68 17.05 10.92 -6.44
C GLY A 68 15.61 11.37 -6.22
N GLU A 69 15.10 12.27 -7.07
CA GLU A 69 13.70 12.72 -7.03
C GLU A 69 12.69 11.61 -7.35
N ILE A 70 13.05 10.68 -8.23
CA ILE A 70 12.20 9.49 -8.50
C ILE A 70 12.20 8.59 -7.27
N PHE A 71 13.36 8.34 -6.66
CA PHE A 71 13.46 7.51 -5.47
C PHE A 71 12.68 8.08 -4.27
N ASP A 72 12.69 9.40 -4.07
CA ASP A 72 11.86 10.07 -3.05
C ASP A 72 10.36 9.80 -3.22
N LYS A 73 9.92 9.58 -4.47
CA LYS A 73 8.51 9.34 -4.79
C LYS A 73 8.11 7.86 -4.70
N VAL A 74 9.05 6.96 -4.97
CA VAL A 74 8.86 5.51 -5.14
C VAL A 74 9.14 4.74 -3.86
N ILE A 75 10.30 4.99 -3.22
CA ILE A 75 10.76 4.15 -2.10
C ILE A 75 9.86 4.28 -0.86
N PRO A 76 9.43 5.47 -0.40
CA PRO A 76 8.60 5.55 0.79
C PRO A 76 7.28 4.78 0.70
N PRO A 77 6.45 4.91 -0.36
CA PRO A 77 5.24 4.10 -0.48
C PRO A 77 5.57 2.61 -0.70
N LEU A 78 6.60 2.27 -1.48
CA LEU A 78 6.99 0.86 -1.64
C LEU A 78 7.38 0.22 -0.30
N GLY A 79 8.11 0.95 0.55
CA GLY A 79 8.51 0.49 1.87
C GLY A 79 7.31 0.24 2.80
N VAL A 80 6.25 1.03 2.70
CA VAL A 80 4.98 0.77 3.40
C VAL A 80 4.38 -0.57 2.98
N PHE A 81 4.31 -0.83 1.67
CA PHE A 81 3.76 -2.08 1.15
C PHE A 81 4.63 -3.29 1.50
N VAL A 82 5.96 -3.16 1.44
CA VAL A 82 6.89 -4.21 1.87
C VAL A 82 6.71 -4.53 3.35
N LEU A 83 6.66 -3.51 4.22
CA LEU A 83 6.46 -3.71 5.65
C LEU A 83 5.11 -4.37 5.95
N SER A 84 4.05 -3.94 5.27
CA SER A 84 2.72 -4.56 5.34
C SER A 84 2.76 -6.02 4.89
N GLY A 85 3.47 -6.32 3.80
CA GLY A 85 3.67 -7.68 3.31
C GLY A 85 4.37 -8.58 4.31
N ILE A 86 5.47 -8.11 4.92
CA ILE A 86 6.19 -8.83 5.97
C ILE A 86 5.28 -9.10 7.18
N PHE A 87 4.48 -8.10 7.58
CA PHE A 87 3.54 -8.26 8.69
C PHE A 87 2.49 -9.34 8.40
N HIS A 88 1.91 -9.36 7.20
CA HIS A 88 0.96 -10.41 6.81
C HIS A 88 1.61 -11.79 6.63
N GLU A 89 2.84 -11.83 6.13
CA GLU A 89 3.64 -13.05 6.05
C GLU A 89 3.85 -13.64 7.45
N TYR A 90 4.18 -12.80 8.44
CA TYR A 90 4.36 -13.20 9.83
C TYR A 90 3.07 -13.73 10.48
N ILE A 91 1.92 -13.10 10.21
CA ILE A 91 0.62 -13.61 10.66
C ILE A 91 0.36 -15.01 10.08
N ASN A 92 0.57 -15.21 8.79
CA ASN A 92 0.30 -16.51 8.17
C ASN A 92 1.30 -17.58 8.61
N TRP A 93 2.55 -17.18 8.83
CA TRP A 93 3.57 -18.05 9.40
C TRP A 93 3.16 -18.56 10.79
N THR A 94 2.55 -17.71 11.63
CA THR A 94 2.15 -18.07 13.00
C THR A 94 0.81 -18.78 13.08
N VAL A 95 -0.18 -18.38 12.26
CA VAL A 95 -1.56 -18.90 12.33
C VAL A 95 -1.79 -20.11 11.41
N THR A 96 -1.14 -20.13 10.24
CA THR A 96 -1.37 -21.13 9.19
C THR A 96 -0.08 -21.83 8.75
N TYR A 97 0.85 -22.04 9.69
CA TYR A 97 2.21 -22.52 9.41
C TYR A 97 2.29 -23.70 8.42
N GLN A 98 1.41 -24.70 8.59
CA GLN A 98 1.38 -25.92 7.77
C GLN A 98 1.04 -25.67 6.29
N TYR A 99 0.35 -24.58 5.99
CA TYR A 99 -0.12 -24.22 4.64
C TYR A 99 0.60 -22.99 4.09
N TRP A 100 1.49 -22.39 4.89
CA TRP A 100 2.20 -21.18 4.58
C TRP A 100 3.27 -21.44 3.51
N ILE A 101 3.27 -20.60 2.47
CA ILE A 101 4.31 -20.57 1.45
C ILE A 101 4.99 -19.19 1.53
N PRO A 102 6.31 -19.13 1.80
CA PRO A 102 7.02 -17.88 1.93
C PRO A 102 6.89 -16.98 0.69
N GLY A 103 6.51 -15.73 0.91
CA GLY A 103 6.51 -14.68 -0.09
C GLY A 103 5.22 -14.54 -0.89
N GLU A 104 4.23 -15.42 -0.73
CA GLU A 104 2.93 -15.27 -1.39
C GLU A 104 2.28 -13.93 -1.02
N GLN A 105 2.22 -13.63 0.28
CA GLN A 105 1.57 -12.42 0.77
C GLN A 105 2.44 -11.19 0.58
N LEU A 106 3.75 -11.31 0.79
CA LEU A 106 4.67 -10.24 0.42
C LEU A 106 4.53 -9.86 -1.06
N SER A 107 4.41 -10.84 -1.97
CA SER A 107 4.24 -10.58 -3.41
C SER A 107 2.96 -9.81 -3.73
N PHE A 108 1.84 -10.14 -3.06
CA PHE A 108 0.59 -9.40 -3.20
C PHE A 108 0.79 -7.92 -2.86
N PHE A 109 1.32 -7.61 -1.66
CA PHE A 109 1.49 -6.22 -1.24
C PHE A 109 2.50 -5.46 -2.11
N VAL A 110 3.60 -6.10 -2.53
CA VAL A 110 4.57 -5.48 -3.43
C VAL A 110 3.93 -5.14 -4.78
N LEU A 111 3.14 -6.04 -5.36
CA LEU A 111 2.42 -5.76 -6.61
C LEU A 111 1.43 -4.60 -6.46
N GLN A 112 0.72 -4.52 -5.33
CA GLN A 112 -0.16 -3.41 -5.00
C GLN A 112 0.60 -2.08 -4.90
N GLY A 113 1.75 -2.08 -4.23
CA GLY A 113 2.63 -0.92 -4.15
C GLY A 113 3.12 -0.46 -5.53
N ILE A 114 3.53 -1.40 -6.39
CA ILE A 114 3.92 -1.10 -7.78
C ILE A 114 2.75 -0.46 -8.53
N GLY A 115 1.54 -1.02 -8.43
CA GLY A 115 0.35 -0.47 -9.08
C GLY A 115 0.05 0.97 -8.65
N VAL A 116 0.09 1.27 -7.34
CA VAL A 116 -0.09 2.64 -6.81
C VAL A 116 1.00 3.59 -7.33
N ILE A 117 2.25 3.13 -7.36
CA ILE A 117 3.37 3.93 -7.86
C ILE A 117 3.21 4.20 -9.36
N MET A 118 2.80 3.21 -10.15
CA MET A 118 2.54 3.37 -11.58
C MET A 118 1.42 4.39 -11.84
N GLU A 119 0.29 4.31 -11.13
CA GLU A 119 -0.78 5.32 -11.23
C GLU A 119 -0.26 6.74 -10.96
N LYS A 120 0.54 6.88 -9.90
CA LYS A 120 1.13 8.16 -9.53
C LYS A 120 2.10 8.68 -10.59
N LEU A 121 2.95 7.82 -11.15
CA LEU A 121 3.89 8.20 -12.20
C LEU A 121 3.18 8.56 -13.51
N VAL A 122 2.15 7.81 -13.92
CA VAL A 122 1.33 8.12 -15.10
C VAL A 122 0.66 9.49 -14.94
N LYS A 123 0.03 9.73 -13.79
CA LYS A 123 -0.63 11.01 -13.49
C LYS A 123 0.36 12.19 -13.45
N GLN A 124 1.60 11.95 -13.03
CA GLN A 124 2.65 12.98 -13.05
C GLN A 124 3.18 13.24 -14.46
N SER A 125 3.34 12.20 -15.28
CA SER A 125 3.84 12.31 -16.64
C SER A 125 2.81 12.91 -17.60
N ILE A 126 1.51 12.68 -17.36
CA ILE A 126 0.41 13.20 -18.16
C ILE A 126 -0.63 13.87 -17.25
N PRO A 127 -0.37 15.10 -16.75
CA PRO A 127 -1.28 15.78 -15.82
C PRO A 127 -2.67 16.08 -16.41
N SER A 128 -2.78 16.18 -17.74
CA SER A 128 -4.04 16.38 -18.45
C SER A 128 -4.88 15.12 -18.60
N LEU A 129 -4.33 13.94 -18.25
CA LEU A 129 -5.04 12.67 -18.36
C LEU A 129 -6.20 12.62 -17.37
N ARG A 130 -7.43 12.60 -17.91
CA ARG A 130 -8.65 12.39 -17.14
C ARG A 130 -9.18 11.00 -17.43
N ILE A 131 -9.02 10.09 -16.48
CA ILE A 131 -9.57 8.74 -16.57
C ILE A 131 -11.03 8.81 -16.10
N PRO A 132 -12.01 8.35 -16.90
CA PRO A 132 -13.40 8.32 -16.46
C PRO A 132 -13.55 7.31 -15.32
N ASN A 133 -14.42 7.62 -14.36
CA ASN A 133 -14.56 6.85 -13.11
C ASN A 133 -14.79 5.36 -13.31
N TRP A 134 -15.62 4.98 -14.30
CA TRP A 134 -15.90 3.57 -14.59
C TRP A 134 -14.66 2.81 -15.07
N LEU A 135 -13.77 3.45 -15.84
CA LEU A 135 -12.55 2.82 -16.32
C LEU A 135 -11.53 2.67 -15.19
N GLY A 136 -11.40 3.69 -14.34
CA GLY A 136 -10.58 3.62 -13.13
C GLY A 136 -11.08 2.55 -12.16
N TRP A 137 -12.40 2.39 -12.04
CA TRP A 137 -13.03 1.33 -11.25
C TRP A 137 -12.70 -0.07 -11.79
N ILE A 138 -12.88 -0.31 -13.10
CA ILE A 138 -12.51 -1.57 -13.75
C ILE A 138 -11.03 -1.86 -13.56
N TRP A 139 -10.16 -0.87 -13.75
CA TRP A 139 -8.72 -1.01 -13.52
C TRP A 139 -8.42 -1.43 -12.08
N THR A 140 -9.00 -0.74 -11.10
CA THR A 140 -8.72 -0.97 -9.68
C THR A 140 -9.19 -2.35 -9.25
N LEU A 141 -10.43 -2.71 -9.57
CA LEU A 141 -10.97 -4.02 -9.23
C LEU A 141 -10.34 -5.14 -10.03
N GLY A 142 -10.08 -4.94 -11.32
CA GLY A 142 -9.39 -5.91 -12.16
C GLY A 142 -7.99 -6.23 -11.63
N PHE A 143 -7.24 -5.21 -11.22
CA PHE A 143 -5.91 -5.38 -10.64
C PHE A 143 -5.96 -6.10 -9.28
N ILE A 144 -6.93 -5.77 -8.43
CA ILE A 144 -7.15 -6.50 -7.17
C ILE A 144 -7.52 -7.95 -7.45
N CYS A 145 -8.50 -8.23 -8.30
CA CYS A 145 -8.92 -9.59 -8.65
C CYS A 145 -7.78 -10.42 -9.26
N LEU A 146 -6.89 -9.80 -10.03
CA LEU A 146 -5.72 -10.47 -10.59
C LEU A 146 -4.70 -10.89 -9.52
N THR A 147 -4.52 -10.06 -8.49
CA THR A 147 -3.47 -10.27 -7.48
C THR A 147 -3.97 -10.94 -6.19
N ILE A 148 -5.27 -10.88 -5.91
CA ILE A 148 -5.87 -11.45 -4.70
C ILE A 148 -5.64 -12.95 -4.49
N PRO A 149 -5.43 -13.81 -5.53
CA PRO A 149 -5.07 -15.20 -5.29
C PRO A 149 -3.80 -15.33 -4.42
N SER A 150 -2.78 -14.51 -4.65
CA SER A 150 -1.55 -14.53 -3.82
C SER A 150 -1.82 -14.21 -2.35
N PHE A 151 -2.89 -13.45 -2.05
CA PHE A 151 -3.32 -13.20 -0.68
C PHE A 151 -4.16 -14.37 -0.11
N LEU A 152 -5.10 -14.88 -0.90
CA LEU A 152 -6.09 -15.87 -0.42
C LEU A 152 -5.59 -17.32 -0.44
N ASN A 153 -4.59 -17.65 -1.25
CA ASN A 153 -4.15 -19.03 -1.47
C ASN A 153 -3.82 -19.78 -0.16
N VAL A 154 -3.15 -19.13 0.79
CA VAL A 154 -2.86 -19.73 2.11
C VAL A 154 -4.11 -20.10 2.88
N TRP A 155 -5.14 -19.24 2.84
CA TRP A 155 -6.41 -19.46 3.52
C TRP A 155 -7.26 -20.52 2.82
N ILE A 156 -7.23 -20.55 1.48
CA ILE A 156 -7.89 -21.58 0.68
C ILE A 156 -7.29 -22.96 0.97
N ARG A 157 -5.96 -23.06 1.10
CA ARG A 157 -5.29 -24.30 1.49
C ARG A 157 -5.60 -24.71 2.92
N ALA A 158 -5.65 -23.75 3.84
CA ALA A 158 -5.88 -24.00 5.25
C ALA A 158 -7.32 -24.47 5.57
N LYS A 159 -8.30 -24.18 4.70
CA LYS A 159 -9.74 -24.47 4.91
C LYS A 159 -10.20 -24.21 6.35
N PRO A 160 -10.07 -22.98 6.86
CA PRO A 160 -10.43 -22.69 8.25
C PRO A 160 -11.96 -22.63 8.48
N TRP A 161 -12.77 -22.96 7.47
CA TRP A 161 -14.23 -23.06 7.50
C TRP A 161 -14.70 -24.36 6.85
#